data_AF-B1MZC3-F1
#
_entry.id   AF-B1MZC3-F1
#
_cell.length_a   1.000
_cell.length_b   1.000
_cell.length_c   1.000
_cell.angle_alpha   90.00
_cell.angle_beta   90.00
_cell.angle_gamma   90.00
#
_symmetry.space_group_name_H-M   'P 1'
#
loop_
_entity.id
_entity.type
_entity.pdbx_description
1 polymer ?
#
loop_
_entity_poly.entity_id
_entity_poly.type
_entity_poly.pdbx_seq_one_letter_code
_entity_poly.pdbx_strand_id
1 'polypeptide(L)'
;MAVSTEKIKLNKFGLTKTVPVRMTIGQFDKMNELGIELLEHDQKMLENSEGMTTLDYMLAERRVQKLMFDFVQDTFSLTDEEILKIKDSVDATQFKEAFSYISDRLRGVTDKQYEEAVKREKALREKEAKEDPKEGSVESAD
;
A
#
# COMPACT_ATOMS: atom_id res chain seq x y z
N MET A 1 26.16 -16.98 4.27
CA MET A 1 26.04 -15.62 3.67
C MET A 1 25.42 -14.70 4.71
N ALA A 2 25.92 -13.47 4.86
CA ALA A 2 25.35 -12.51 5.81
C ALA A 2 23.98 -12.02 5.31
N VAL A 3 22.98 -11.97 6.19
CA VAL A 3 21.64 -11.44 5.88
C VAL A 3 21.78 -9.93 5.65
N SER A 4 21.32 -9.43 4.49
CA SER A 4 21.33 -8.00 4.22
C SER A 4 20.41 -7.27 5.21
N THR A 5 20.90 -6.17 5.76
CA THR A 5 20.12 -5.32 6.67
C THR A 5 19.89 -3.98 5.98
N GLU A 6 18.63 -3.65 5.73
CA GLU A 6 18.20 -2.41 5.10
C GLU A 6 17.71 -1.43 6.15
N LYS A 7 18.00 -0.14 5.99
CA LYS A 7 17.43 0.91 6.85
C LYS A 7 16.19 1.48 6.16
N ILE A 8 15.02 1.29 6.76
CA ILE A 8 13.75 1.73 6.21
C ILE A 8 13.24 2.92 7.02
N LYS A 9 12.90 4.02 6.33
CA LYS A 9 12.35 5.23 6.96
C LYS A 9 10.84 5.12 7.06
N LEU A 10 10.28 5.41 8.22
CA LEU A 10 8.83 5.35 8.47
C LEU A 10 8.16 6.73 8.37
N ASN A 11 8.84 7.71 7.77
CA ASN A 11 8.33 9.07 7.61
C ASN A 11 7.06 9.15 6.77
N LYS A 12 6.88 8.24 5.81
CA LYS A 12 5.64 8.13 5.02
C LYS A 12 4.43 7.70 5.86
N PHE A 13 4.65 7.06 7.01
CA PHE A 13 3.60 6.77 7.99
C PHE A 13 3.43 7.88 9.04
N GLY A 14 4.08 9.03 8.87
CA GLY A 14 4.06 10.13 9.84
C GLY A 14 5.00 9.92 11.04
N LEU A 15 5.82 8.86 11.04
CA LEU A 15 6.79 8.61 12.12
C LEU A 15 8.20 9.10 11.75
N THR A 16 8.83 9.88 12.62
CA THR A 16 10.24 10.31 12.46
C THR A 16 11.23 9.23 12.90
N LYS A 17 10.99 7.97 12.49
CA LYS A 17 11.77 6.78 12.88
C LYS A 17 12.38 6.11 11.66
N THR A 18 13.60 5.59 11.82
CA THR A 18 14.25 4.71 10.84
C THR A 18 14.55 3.39 11.51
N VAL A 19 14.14 2.29 10.89
CA VAL A 19 14.26 0.95 11.47
C VAL A 19 15.21 0.09 10.62
N PRO A 20 16.22 -0.55 11.22
CA PRO A 20 17.03 -1.54 10.54
C PRO A 20 16.24 -2.85 10.43
N VAL A 21 15.96 -3.29 9.21
CA VAL A 21 15.23 -4.54 8.93
C VAL A 21 16.18 -5.55 8.32
N ARG A 22 16.19 -6.76 8.88
CA ARG A 22 16.92 -7.89 8.32
C ARG A 22 16.06 -8.58 7.27
N MET A 23 16.59 -8.68 6.07
CA MET A 23 15.92 -9.26 4.91
C MET A 23 16.03 -10.79 4.95
N THR A 24 15.27 -11.42 5.85
CA THR A 24 15.26 -12.87 6.02
C THR A 24 14.19 -13.53 5.15
N ILE A 25 14.35 -14.82 4.86
CA ILE A 25 13.30 -15.62 4.19
C ILE A 25 11.99 -15.54 4.98
N GLY A 26 12.02 -15.62 6.31
CA GLY A 26 10.79 -15.52 7.11
C GLY A 26 10.07 -14.16 7.01
N GLN A 27 10.79 -13.05 6.77
CA GLN A 27 10.14 -11.76 6.50
C GLN A 27 9.53 -11.73 5.09
N PHE A 28 10.20 -12.35 4.13
CA PHE A 28 9.68 -12.50 2.77
C PHE A 28 8.42 -13.39 2.74
N ASP A 29 8.42 -14.50 3.49
CA ASP A 29 7.27 -15.39 3.61
C ASP A 29 6.06 -14.67 4.21
N LYS A 30 6.23 -13.94 5.32
CA LYS A 30 5.17 -13.12 5.92
C LYS A 30 4.58 -12.09 4.94
N MET A 31 5.44 -11.45 4.14
CA MET A 31 4.98 -10.49 3.13
C MET A 31 4.19 -11.19 2.01
N ASN A 32 4.59 -12.40 1.61
CA ASN A 32 3.85 -13.18 0.62
C ASN A 32 2.52 -13.70 1.18
N GLU A 33 2.49 -14.18 2.43
CA GLU A 33 1.27 -14.59 3.13
C GLU A 33 0.27 -13.43 3.16
N LEU A 34 0.71 -12.23 3.57
CA LEU A 34 -0.14 -11.05 3.51
C LEU A 34 -0.60 -10.74 2.08
N GLY A 35 0.30 -10.81 1.10
CA GLY A 35 -0.05 -10.60 -0.30
C GLY A 35 -1.14 -11.56 -0.79
N ILE A 36 -1.06 -12.84 -0.39
CA ILE A 36 -2.08 -13.84 -0.68
C ILE A 36 -3.40 -13.47 -0.01
N GLU A 37 -3.39 -13.13 1.29
CA GLU A 37 -4.62 -12.74 2.02
C GLU A 37 -5.30 -11.50 1.41
N LEU A 38 -4.53 -10.52 0.94
CA LEU A 38 -5.06 -9.35 0.25
C LEU A 38 -5.69 -9.72 -1.09
N LEU A 39 -5.05 -10.59 -1.87
CA LEU A 39 -5.60 -11.05 -3.16
C LEU A 39 -6.84 -11.93 -2.98
N GLU A 40 -6.86 -12.80 -1.97
CA GLU A 40 -8.04 -13.61 -1.62
C GLU A 40 -9.21 -12.72 -1.18
N HIS A 41 -8.92 -11.65 -0.42
CA HIS A 41 -9.92 -10.65 -0.10
C HIS A 41 -10.48 -10.00 -1.36
N ASP A 42 -9.63 -9.49 -2.25
CA ASP A 42 -10.07 -8.78 -3.46
C ASP A 42 -10.87 -9.70 -4.38
N GLN A 43 -10.42 -10.96 -4.54
CA GLN A 43 -11.17 -11.98 -5.27
C GLN A 43 -12.56 -12.20 -4.65
N LYS A 44 -12.66 -12.33 -3.33
CA LYS A 44 -13.94 -12.52 -2.64
C LYS A 44 -14.87 -11.33 -2.83
N MET A 45 -14.34 -10.10 -2.80
CA MET A 45 -15.14 -8.88 -3.02
C MET A 45 -15.68 -8.81 -4.45
N LEU A 46 -14.88 -9.22 -5.44
CA LEU A 46 -15.31 -9.29 -6.84
C LEU A 46 -16.40 -10.35 -7.05
N GLU A 47 -16.18 -11.58 -6.56
CA GLU A 47 -17.10 -12.72 -6.75
C GLU A 47 -18.45 -12.53 -6.04
N ASN A 48 -18.47 -11.83 -4.90
CA ASN A 48 -19.67 -11.66 -4.08
C ASN A 48 -20.25 -10.23 -4.16
N SER A 49 -19.83 -9.44 -5.14
CA SER A 49 -20.16 -8.02 -5.23
C SER A 49 -21.66 -7.72 -5.24
N GLU A 50 -22.46 -8.59 -5.89
CA GLU A 50 -23.92 -8.45 -5.99
C GLU A 50 -24.70 -8.92 -4.75
N GLY A 51 -24.07 -9.70 -3.87
CA GLY A 51 -24.72 -10.33 -2.71
C GLY A 51 -24.33 -9.77 -1.34
N MET A 52 -23.32 -8.89 -1.29
CA MET A 52 -22.84 -8.31 -0.04
C MET A 52 -23.66 -7.11 0.40
N THR A 53 -24.00 -7.08 1.70
CA THR A 53 -24.59 -5.89 2.32
C THR A 53 -23.52 -4.84 2.60
N THR A 54 -23.91 -3.58 2.79
CA THR A 54 -22.99 -2.50 3.20
C THR A 54 -22.19 -2.85 4.46
N LEU A 55 -22.80 -3.57 5.41
CA LEU A 55 -22.10 -4.01 6.62
C LEU A 55 -20.99 -5.02 6.29
N ASP A 56 -21.23 -5.94 5.35
CA ASP A 56 -20.24 -6.92 4.91
C ASP A 56 -19.02 -6.23 4.29
N TYR A 57 -19.26 -5.22 3.44
CA TYR A 57 -18.19 -4.39 2.87
C TYR A 57 -17.36 -3.71 3.97
N MET A 58 -18.01 -3.06 4.94
CA MET A 58 -17.31 -2.37 6.03
C MET A 58 -16.50 -3.34 6.91
N LEU A 59 -17.01 -4.54 7.18
CA LEU A 59 -16.30 -5.57 7.94
C LEU A 59 -15.09 -6.11 7.16
N ALA A 60 -15.24 -6.33 5.86
CA ALA A 60 -14.18 -6.78 4.98
C ALA A 60 -13.03 -5.75 4.90
N GLU A 61 -13.35 -4.48 4.65
CA GLU A 61 -12.37 -3.40 4.63
C GLU A 61 -11.64 -3.26 5.97
N ARG A 62 -12.37 -3.32 7.09
CA ARG A 62 -11.77 -3.26 8.43
C ARG A 62 -10.81 -4.41 8.68
N ARG A 63 -11.13 -5.62 8.19
CA ARG A 63 -10.25 -6.80 8.30
C ARG A 63 -8.96 -6.58 7.52
N VAL A 64 -9.04 -6.11 6.27
CA VAL A 64 -7.86 -5.80 5.46
C VAL A 64 -6.98 -4.73 6.09
N GLN A 65 -7.59 -3.63 6.54
CA GLN A 65 -6.84 -2.57 7.21
C GLN A 65 -6.11 -3.13 8.44
N LYS A 66 -6.78 -3.96 9.25
CA LYS A 66 -6.16 -4.59 10.41
C LYS A 66 -4.95 -5.45 10.00
N LEU A 67 -5.09 -6.30 8.99
CA LEU A 67 -3.99 -7.13 8.49
C LEU A 67 -2.77 -6.30 8.06
N MET A 68 -3.00 -5.20 7.34
CA MET A 68 -1.93 -4.29 6.93
C MET A 68 -1.24 -3.64 8.14
N PHE A 69 -2.00 -3.16 9.13
CA PHE A 69 -1.43 -2.58 10.34
C PHE A 69 -0.68 -3.59 11.19
N ASP A 70 -1.23 -4.79 11.38
CA ASP A 70 -0.59 -5.88 12.14
C ASP A 70 0.75 -6.25 11.48
N PHE A 71 0.79 -6.35 10.15
CA PHE A 71 2.04 -6.60 9.42
C PHE A 71 3.07 -5.48 9.59
N VAL A 72 2.67 -4.21 9.47
CA VAL A 72 3.56 -3.05 9.69
C VAL A 72 4.09 -3.07 11.13
N GLN A 73 3.21 -3.32 12.09
CA GLN A 73 3.53 -3.38 13.51
C GLN A 73 4.58 -4.46 13.78
N ASP A 74 4.35 -5.68 13.28
CA ASP A 74 5.26 -6.81 13.46
C ASP A 74 6.60 -6.59 12.76
N THR A 75 6.57 -6.15 11.50
CA THR A 75 7.77 -5.98 10.66
C THR A 75 8.73 -4.96 11.26
N PHE A 76 8.20 -3.85 11.78
CA PHE A 76 9.00 -2.77 12.34
C PHE A 76 9.05 -2.77 13.87
N SER A 77 8.42 -3.76 14.51
CA SER A 77 8.30 -3.88 15.96
C SER A 77 7.78 -2.59 16.59
N LEU A 78 6.68 -2.06 16.03
CA LEU A 78 6.05 -0.83 16.52
C LEU A 78 5.22 -1.12 17.76
N THR A 79 5.15 -0.15 18.67
CA THR A 79 4.22 -0.23 19.81
C THR A 79 2.79 0.11 19.37
N ASP A 80 1.80 -0.28 20.17
CA ASP A 80 0.40 0.10 19.93
C ASP A 80 0.23 1.62 19.86
N GLU A 81 0.98 2.38 20.68
CA GLU A 81 1.00 3.84 20.65
C GLU A 81 1.56 4.40 19.32
N GLU A 82 2.60 3.76 18.77
CA GLU A 82 3.14 4.14 17.46
C GLU A 82 2.12 3.85 16.35
N ILE A 83 1.40 2.72 16.42
CA ILE A 83 0.33 2.39 15.47
C ILE A 83 -0.84 3.37 15.57
N LEU A 84 -1.25 3.77 16.78
CA LEU A 84 -2.26 4.81 16.97
C LEU A 84 -1.82 6.14 16.35
N LYS A 85 -0.56 6.55 16.57
CA LYS A 85 -0.01 7.75 15.93
C LYS A 85 -0.08 7.68 14.41
N ILE A 86 0.23 6.54 13.80
CA ILE A 86 0.08 6.37 12.34
C ILE A 86 -1.37 6.59 11.94
N LYS A 87 -2.32 5.90 12.59
CA LYS A 87 -3.76 6.00 12.29
C LYS A 87 -4.30 7.42 12.40
N ASP A 88 -3.77 8.22 13.33
CA ASP A 88 -4.18 9.60 13.54
C ASP A 88 -3.43 10.62 12.65
N SER A 89 -2.32 10.23 12.03
CA SER A 89 -1.42 11.14 11.29
C SER A 89 -1.52 11.04 9.77
N VAL A 90 -2.02 9.92 9.23
CA VAL A 90 -2.12 9.71 7.77
C VAL A 90 -3.53 9.32 7.35
N ASP A 91 -3.96 9.80 6.18
CA ASP A 91 -5.19 9.34 5.56
C ASP A 91 -5.02 7.97 4.86
N ALA A 92 -6.12 7.41 4.35
CA ALA A 92 -6.12 6.10 3.71
C ALA A 92 -5.23 6.04 2.43
N THR A 93 -5.13 7.14 1.68
CA THR A 93 -4.30 7.21 0.47
C THR A 93 -2.82 7.24 0.85
N GLN A 94 -2.45 8.11 1.79
CA GLN A 94 -1.11 8.20 2.34
C GLN A 94 -0.65 6.88 2.96
N PHE A 95 -1.55 6.20 3.69
CA PHE A 95 -1.26 4.89 4.25
C PHE A 95 -0.95 3.86 3.15
N LYS A 96 -1.75 3.79 2.08
CA LYS A 96 -1.51 2.89 0.95
C LYS A 96 -0.18 3.17 0.26
N GLU A 97 0.16 4.45 0.05
CA GLU A 97 1.46 4.85 -0.51
C GLU A 97 2.63 4.45 0.38
N ALA A 98 2.50 4.67 1.70
CA ALA A 98 3.50 4.28 2.69
C ALA A 98 3.67 2.76 2.75
N PHE A 99 2.57 2.01 2.67
CA PHE A 99 2.55 0.56 2.64
C PHE A 99 3.21 0.01 1.37
N SER A 100 2.94 0.61 0.21
CA SER A 100 3.61 0.28 -1.06
C SER A 100 5.12 0.50 -0.95
N TYR A 101 5.54 1.66 -0.43
CA TYR A 101 6.95 1.96 -0.19
C TYR A 101 7.65 0.88 0.63
N ILE A 102 7.11 0.51 1.80
CA ILE A 102 7.77 -0.50 2.64
C ILE A 102 7.79 -1.87 1.97
N SER A 103 6.73 -2.24 1.24
CA SER A 103 6.66 -3.53 0.55
C SER A 103 7.76 -3.64 -0.50
N ASP A 104 8.00 -2.56 -1.24
CA ASP A 104 9.10 -2.47 -2.20
C ASP A 104 10.47 -2.51 -1.52
N ARG A 105 10.66 -1.79 -0.40
CA ARG A 105 11.91 -1.87 0.37
C ARG A 105 12.17 -3.29 0.88
N LEU A 106 11.13 -4.00 1.34
CA LEU A 106 11.20 -5.41 1.77
C LEU A 106 11.43 -6.40 0.62
N ARG A 107 11.24 -5.96 -0.64
CA ARG A 107 11.66 -6.72 -1.83
C ARG A 107 13.05 -6.34 -2.34
N GLY A 108 13.74 -5.43 -1.63
CA GLY A 108 15.09 -4.98 -1.98
C GLY A 108 15.13 -3.82 -2.99
N VAL A 109 14.00 -3.21 -3.33
CA VAL A 109 13.96 -2.00 -4.16
C VAL A 109 14.55 -0.85 -3.35
N THR A 110 15.56 -0.15 -3.83
CA THR A 110 16.19 0.99 -3.11
C THR A 110 15.28 2.23 -3.06
N ASP A 111 15.54 3.15 -2.13
CA ASP A 111 14.83 4.44 -2.06
C ASP A 111 14.86 5.18 -3.41
N LYS A 112 16.01 5.18 -4.08
CA LYS A 112 16.19 5.82 -5.40
C LYS A 112 15.31 5.17 -6.47
N GLN A 113 15.29 3.84 -6.52
CA GLN A 113 14.46 3.09 -7.48
C GLN A 113 12.97 3.33 -7.26
N TYR A 114 12.54 3.38 -5.98
CA TYR A 114 11.17 3.71 -5.63
C TYR A 114 10.80 5.13 -6.08
N GLU A 115 11.62 6.13 -5.77
CA GLU A 115 11.37 7.52 -6.21
C GLU A 115 11.32 7.67 -7.74
N GLU A 116 12.17 6.94 -8.46
CA GLU A 116 12.14 6.88 -9.93
C GLU A 116 10.87 6.20 -10.46
N ALA A 117 10.39 5.15 -9.79
CA ALA A 117 9.13 4.49 -10.14
C ALA A 117 7.93 5.45 -9.95
N VAL A 118 7.84 6.09 -8.78
CA VAL A 118 6.78 7.07 -8.47
C VAL A 118 6.79 8.24 -9.46
N LYS A 119 7.97 8.78 -9.80
CA LYS A 119 8.09 9.86 -10.80
C LYS A 119 7.62 9.43 -12.18
N ARG A 120 7.97 8.21 -12.61
CA ARG A 120 7.54 7.66 -13.91
C ARG A 120 6.03 7.46 -13.96
N GLU A 121 5.44 6.88 -12.92
CA GLU A 121 4.00 6.67 -12.83
C GLU A 121 3.23 7.99 -12.87
N LYS A 122 3.69 8.99 -12.11
CA LYS A 122 3.09 10.33 -12.13
C LYS A 122 3.17 10.97 -13.51
N ALA A 123 4.32 10.89 -14.17
CA ALA A 123 4.51 11.43 -15.51
C ALA A 123 3.65 10.73 -16.57
N LEU A 124 3.37 9.44 -16.41
CA LEU A 124 2.45 8.69 -17.28
C LEU A 124 1.01 9.14 -17.08
N ARG A 125 0.52 9.22 -15.83
CA ARG A 125 -0.84 9.72 -15.54
C ARG A 125 -1.05 11.15 -16.02
N GLU A 126 -0.05 12.03 -15.90
CA GLU A 126 -0.11 13.39 -16.42
C GLU A 126 -0.13 13.47 -17.95
N LYS A 127 0.42 12.48 -18.65
CA LYS A 127 0.33 12.37 -20.11
C LYS A 127 -1.04 11.83 -20.53
N GLU A 128 -1.52 10.77 -19.90
CA GLU A 128 -2.85 10.20 -20.14
C GLU A 128 -3.95 11.24 -19.89
N ALA A 129 -3.86 12.02 -18.80
CA ALA A 129 -4.81 13.10 -18.51
C ALA A 129 -4.74 14.28 -19.49
N LYS A 130 -3.67 14.42 -20.27
CA LYS A 130 -3.53 15.46 -21.32
C LYS A 130 -3.91 14.95 -22.71
N GLU A 131 -3.84 13.64 -22.94
CA GLU A 131 -4.26 12.99 -24.18
C GLU A 131 -5.78 12.74 -24.22
N ASP A 132 -6.48 12.89 -23.08
CA ASP A 132 -7.95 12.77 -23.00
C ASP A 132 -8.70 14.12 -22.83
N PRO A 133 -8.73 14.99 -23.86
CA PRO A 133 -9.79 15.99 -24.01
C PRO A 133 -10.52 15.78 -25.34
N LYS A 134 -11.49 14.86 -25.39
CA LYS A 134 -12.75 14.89 -26.19
C LYS A 134 -13.26 13.46 -26.49
N GLU A 135 -14.28 13.04 -25.76
CA GLU A 135 -15.47 12.44 -26.37
C GLU A 135 -16.70 13.10 -25.74
N GLY A 136 -17.52 13.79 -26.55
CA GLY A 136 -18.83 14.28 -26.12
C GLY A 136 -19.17 15.77 -26.32
N SER A 137 -18.47 16.52 -27.16
CA SER A 137 -19.05 17.67 -27.87
C SER A 137 -18.48 17.60 -29.29
N VAL A 138 -19.26 17.56 -30.38
CA VAL A 138 -20.32 18.48 -30.83
C VAL A 138 -21.19 17.81 -31.92
N GLU A 139 -22.41 18.36 -32.14
CA GLU A 139 -23.21 18.44 -33.40
C GLU A 139 -24.00 17.18 -33.84
N SER A 140 -25.29 17.25 -34.24
CA SER A 140 -26.08 18.30 -34.94
C SER A 140 -27.59 18.13 -34.58
N ALA A 141 -28.37 19.17 -34.29
CA ALA A 141 -29.18 19.92 -35.26
C ALA A 141 -29.89 19.05 -36.32
N ASP A 142 -31.13 18.64 -36.04
CA ASP A 142 -32.36 18.96 -36.79
C ASP A 142 -33.60 18.70 -35.90
#